data_AF-A0A3E2B338-F1
#
_entry.id   AF-A0A3E2B338-F1
#
_cell.length_a   1.000
_cell.length_b   1.000
_cell.length_c   1.000
_cell.angle_alpha   90.00
_cell.angle_beta   90.00
_cell.angle_gamma   90.00
#
_symmetry.space_group_name_H-M   'P 1'
#
loop_
_entity.id
_entity.type
_entity.pdbx_description
1 polymer ?
#
loop_
_entity_poly.entity_id
_entity_poly.type
_entity_poly.pdbx_seq_one_letter_code
_entity_poly.pdbx_strand_id
1 'polypeptide(L)'
;MTEYVEKQEDWMAPNGWGQRLSVQGVRYQTVCSRRQDAPEAYCTYGLECLGECRGTWVQMDVIEDVSPSRENVLFLAERFNTLGLSPLHFRDAVLDSLNG
;
A
#
# COMPACT_ATOMS: atom_id res chain seq x y z
N MET A 1 10.97 45.53 -0.19
CA MET A 1 9.78 44.72 0.15
C MET A 1 9.12 44.32 -1.16
N THR A 2 9.40 43.13 -1.65
CA THR A 2 8.53 42.27 -2.48
C THR A 2 9.30 40.99 -2.78
N GLU A 3 8.88 39.94 -2.09
CA GLU A 3 9.20 38.53 -2.27
C GLU A 3 8.63 38.04 -3.61
N TYR A 4 9.38 37.24 -4.36
CA TYR A 4 8.82 36.41 -5.43
C TYR A 4 9.40 35.00 -5.34
N VAL A 5 8.57 34.19 -4.69
CA VAL A 5 8.50 32.74 -4.56
C VAL A 5 9.13 31.97 -5.72
N GLU A 6 10.04 31.07 -5.35
CA GLU A 6 10.62 30.01 -6.16
C GLU A 6 9.48 29.13 -6.73
N LYS A 7 9.24 29.21 -8.05
CA LYS A 7 8.35 28.28 -8.76
C LYS A 7 9.01 26.91 -8.75
N GLN A 8 8.60 26.05 -7.82
CA GLN A 8 8.88 24.63 -7.90
C GLN A 8 8.12 24.06 -9.10
N GLU A 9 8.88 23.60 -10.08
CA GLU A 9 8.39 23.08 -11.34
C GLU A 9 7.61 21.78 -11.13
N ASP A 10 6.36 21.88 -11.56
CA ASP A 10 5.44 20.88 -12.09
C ASP A 10 6.17 19.69 -12.75
N TRP A 11 6.45 18.65 -11.97
CA TRP A 11 6.95 17.37 -12.49
C TRP A 11 6.09 16.20 -11.99
N MET A 12 5.25 15.72 -12.92
CA MET A 12 4.88 14.32 -13.17
C MET A 12 3.48 13.80 -12.75
N ALA A 13 2.67 13.59 -13.81
CA ALA A 13 1.84 12.42 -14.14
C ALA A 13 0.37 12.31 -13.64
N PRO A 14 -0.56 11.81 -14.51
CA PRO A 14 -2.02 11.82 -14.31
C PRO A 14 -2.56 10.73 -13.37
N ASN A 15 -1.70 10.00 -12.65
CA ASN A 15 -2.10 8.98 -11.70
C ASN A 15 -1.93 9.51 -10.27
N GLY A 16 -2.65 10.60 -9.95
CA GLY A 16 -3.14 10.94 -8.61
C GLY A 16 -2.18 10.96 -7.41
N TRP A 17 -0.88 10.81 -7.56
CA TRP A 17 0.10 10.80 -6.47
C TRP A 17 0.75 12.18 -6.28
N GLY A 18 0.01 13.23 -6.65
CA GLY A 18 0.44 14.64 -6.57
C GLY A 18 -0.04 15.39 -5.33
N GLN A 19 -0.83 14.76 -4.46
CA GLN A 19 -1.04 15.31 -3.13
C GLN A 19 -0.03 14.65 -2.18
N ARG A 20 0.97 15.43 -1.79
CA ARG A 20 1.75 15.25 -0.55
C ARG A 20 0.78 15.21 0.63
N LEU A 21 0.02 14.14 0.76
CA LEU A 21 -0.38 13.66 2.06
C LEU A 21 0.95 13.45 2.78
N SER A 22 1.24 14.32 3.75
CA SER A 22 2.37 14.13 4.64
C SER A 22 2.06 12.87 5.43
N VAL A 23 2.39 11.72 4.86
CA VAL A 23 2.18 10.41 5.48
C VAL A 23 3.09 10.39 6.70
N GLN A 24 2.50 10.45 7.87
CA GLN A 24 3.20 10.50 9.16
C GLN A 24 3.66 9.11 9.59
N GLY A 25 2.98 8.07 9.09
CA GLY A 25 3.32 6.67 9.31
C GLY A 25 2.69 5.76 8.27
N VAL A 26 3.30 4.59 8.07
CA VAL A 26 2.82 3.57 7.14
C VAL A 26 2.59 2.30 7.93
N ARG A 27 1.51 1.59 7.62
CA ARG A 27 1.18 0.30 8.22
C ARG A 27 0.74 -0.68 7.14
N TYR A 28 1.14 -1.93 7.30
CA TYR A 28 0.79 -3.02 6.41
C TYR A 28 -0.09 -4.00 7.16
N GLN A 29 -1.25 -4.34 6.62
CA GLN A 29 -2.19 -5.27 7.26
C GLN A 29 -2.73 -6.29 6.27
N THR A 30 -2.95 -7.51 6.73
CA THR A 30 -3.60 -8.54 5.94
C THR A 30 -5.10 -8.42 6.04
N VAL A 31 -5.76 -8.47 4.89
CA VAL A 31 -7.22 -8.38 4.76
C VAL A 31 -7.77 -9.72 4.27
N CYS A 32 -8.98 -10.06 4.70
CA CYS A 32 -9.67 -11.27 4.26
C CYS A 32 -10.97 -10.83 3.59
N SER A 33 -11.07 -11.06 2.29
CA SER A 33 -12.22 -10.69 1.47
C SER A 33 -12.94 -11.94 0.99
N ARG A 34 -14.26 -11.99 1.16
CA ARG A 34 -15.08 -13.06 0.60
C ARG A 34 -15.40 -12.73 -0.86
N ARG A 35 -14.97 -13.57 -1.80
CA ARG A 35 -15.39 -13.46 -3.21
C ARG A 35 -16.85 -13.91 -3.32
N GLN A 36 -17.72 -13.03 -3.81
CA GLN A 36 -19.15 -13.33 -4.03
C GLN A 36 -19.43 -13.92 -5.43
N ASP A 37 -18.45 -13.89 -6.33
CA ASP A 37 -18.60 -14.28 -7.74
C ASP A 37 -18.48 -15.78 -8.04
N ALA A 38 -18.31 -16.64 -7.03
CA ALA A 38 -18.19 -18.09 -7.20
C ALA A 38 -19.22 -18.87 -6.39
N PRO A 39 -19.73 -20.01 -6.92
CA PRO A 39 -20.73 -20.84 -6.25
C PRO A 39 -20.21 -21.47 -4.95
N GLU A 40 -18.88 -21.59 -4.81
CA GLU A 40 -18.21 -21.96 -3.58
C GLU A 40 -17.69 -20.68 -2.91
N ALA A 41 -18.18 -20.38 -1.70
CA ALA A 41 -17.76 -19.21 -0.95
C ALA A 41 -16.30 -19.37 -0.48
N TYR A 42 -15.34 -19.04 -1.35
CA TYR A 42 -13.94 -19.02 -0.99
C TYR A 42 -13.53 -17.62 -0.49
N CYS A 43 -12.72 -17.59 0.57
CA CYS A 43 -12.11 -16.37 1.08
C CYS A 43 -10.76 -16.18 0.40
N THR A 44 -10.52 -14.99 -0.15
CA THR A 44 -9.20 -14.57 -0.61
C THR A 44 -8.53 -13.71 0.45
N TYR A 45 -7.25 -13.95 0.67
CA TYR A 45 -6.44 -13.05 1.49
C TYR A 45 -5.87 -11.95 0.60
N GLY A 46 -5.74 -10.75 1.14
CA GLY A 46 -5.07 -9.62 0.52
C GLY A 46 -4.07 -8.99 1.46
N LEU A 47 -3.19 -8.15 0.93
CA LEU A 47 -2.33 -7.29 1.73
C LEU A 47 -2.62 -5.83 1.41
N GLU A 48 -2.88 -5.06 2.45
CA GLU A 48 -3.25 -3.66 2.37
C GLU A 48 -2.14 -2.78 2.96
N CYS A 49 -1.84 -1.68 2.28
CA CYS A 49 -0.96 -0.64 2.74
C CYS A 49 -1.79 0.58 3.16
N LEU A 50 -1.65 0.99 4.42
CA LEU A 50 -2.31 2.14 5.02
C LEU A 50 -1.30 3.25 5.29
N GLY A 51 -1.66 4.47 4.93
CA GLY A 51 -0.92 5.69 5.26
C GLY A 51 -1.66 6.53 6.29
N GLU A 52 -0.97 6.97 7.33
CA GLU A 52 -1.52 7.89 8.32
C GLU A 52 -1.41 9.33 7.83
N CYS A 53 -2.56 9.95 7.61
CA CYS A 53 -2.71 11.29 7.08
C CYS A 53 -3.54 12.12 8.06
N ARG A 54 -2.88 13.03 8.80
CA ARG A 54 -3.55 13.94 9.75
C ARG A 54 -4.41 13.21 10.80
N GLY A 55 -3.89 12.12 11.37
CA GLY A 55 -4.60 11.31 12.36
C GLY A 55 -5.63 10.34 11.78
N THR A 56 -5.75 10.24 10.46
CA THR A 56 -6.65 9.29 9.78
C THR A 56 -5.84 8.27 8.98
N TRP A 57 -6.15 6.98 9.13
CA TRP A 57 -5.57 5.94 8.31
C TRP A 57 -6.34 5.82 7.00
N VAL A 58 -5.62 5.97 5.88
CA VAL A 58 -6.19 5.91 4.53
C VAL A 58 -5.53 4.74 3.80
N GLN A 59 -6.35 3.93 3.13
CA GLN A 59 -5.86 2.89 2.23
C GLN A 59 -5.10 3.54 1.06
N MET A 60 -3.81 3.23 0.97
CA MET A 60 -2.94 3.70 -0.10
C MET A 60 -2.87 2.70 -1.25
N ASP A 61 -2.78 1.40 -0.94
CA ASP A 61 -2.72 0.33 -1.93
C ASP A 61 -3.26 -0.97 -1.35
N VAL A 62 -3.70 -1.89 -2.21
CA VAL A 62 -4.14 -3.23 -1.84
C VAL A 62 -3.77 -4.23 -2.95
N ILE A 63 -3.32 -5.40 -2.54
CA ILE A 63 -3.12 -6.56 -3.40
C ILE A 63 -4.20 -7.57 -3.03
N GLU A 64 -5.20 -7.67 -3.91
CA GLU A 64 -6.35 -8.53 -3.76
C GLU A 64 -6.00 -9.91 -4.33
N ASP A 65 -5.80 -10.90 -3.45
CA ASP A 65 -5.41 -12.29 -3.72
C ASP A 65 -3.91 -12.62 -3.61
N VAL A 66 -3.48 -12.70 -2.36
CA VAL A 66 -2.18 -13.27 -1.92
C VAL A 66 -2.35 -14.65 -1.30
N SER A 67 -3.53 -15.26 -1.45
CA SER A 67 -3.87 -16.58 -0.91
C SER A 67 -2.85 -17.67 -1.23
N PRO A 68 -2.27 -17.77 -2.45
CA PRO A 68 -1.27 -18.80 -2.74
C PRO A 68 0.02 -18.68 -1.90
N SER A 69 0.41 -17.47 -1.51
CA SER A 69 1.63 -17.22 -0.71
C SER A 69 1.31 -16.56 0.63
N ARG A 70 0.18 -16.94 1.25
CA ARG A 70 -0.35 -16.29 2.47
C ARG A 70 0.69 -16.13 3.58
N GLU A 71 1.45 -17.18 3.87
CA GLU A 71 2.44 -17.16 4.96
C GLU A 71 3.60 -16.21 4.66
N ASN A 72 4.11 -16.22 3.42
CA ASN A 72 5.14 -15.28 2.97
C ASN A 72 4.64 -13.84 3.05
N VAL A 73 3.39 -13.60 2.66
CA VAL A 73 2.80 -12.27 2.67
C VAL A 73 2.53 -11.75 4.09
N LEU A 74 2.08 -12.62 5.01
CA LEU A 74 2.00 -12.28 6.43
C LEU A 74 3.38 -11.91 7.00
N PHE A 75 4.41 -12.71 6.67
CA PHE A 75 5.77 -12.43 7.09
C PHE A 75 6.28 -11.10 6.51
N LEU A 76 6.04 -10.83 5.22
CA LEU A 76 6.38 -9.55 4.61
C LEU A 76 5.69 -8.40 5.35
N ALA A 77 4.39 -8.47 5.60
CA ALA A 77 3.66 -7.43 6.32
C ALA A 77 4.32 -7.10 7.68
N GLU A 78 4.68 -8.13 8.45
CA GLU A 78 5.39 -7.97 9.72
C GLU A 78 6.76 -7.31 9.52
N ARG A 79 7.53 -7.75 8.53
CA ARG A 79 8.87 -7.21 8.22
C ARG A 79 8.79 -5.75 7.76
N PHE A 80 7.86 -5.43 6.89
CA PHE A 80 7.59 -4.07 6.40
C PHE A 80 7.24 -3.13 7.56
N ASN A 81 6.35 -3.57 8.47
CA ASN A 81 6.00 -2.81 9.68
C ASN A 81 7.20 -2.66 10.63
N THR A 82 7.97 -3.72 10.86
CA THR A 82 9.12 -3.72 11.79
C THR A 82 10.25 -2.82 11.30
N LEU A 83 10.52 -2.84 10.00
CA LEU A 83 11.62 -2.09 9.39
C LEU A 83 11.21 -0.68 8.94
N GLY A 84 9.92 -0.33 9.04
CA GLY A 84 9.42 0.97 8.59
C GLY A 84 9.66 1.21 7.10
N LEU A 85 9.50 0.16 6.29
CA LEU A 85 9.78 0.25 4.85
C LEU A 85 8.78 1.16 4.14
N SER A 86 9.23 1.76 3.04
CA SER A 86 8.41 2.67 2.23
C SER A 86 7.36 1.92 1.41
N PRO A 87 6.15 2.48 1.25
CA PRO A 87 5.09 1.92 0.41
C PRO A 87 5.44 1.88 -1.07
N LEU A 88 6.46 2.63 -1.52
CA LEU A 88 6.90 2.64 -2.92
C LEU A 88 7.33 1.25 -3.43
N HIS A 89 7.95 0.43 -2.58
CA HIS A 89 8.42 -0.92 -2.97
C HIS A 89 7.47 -2.03 -2.51
N PHE A 90 6.34 -1.67 -1.91
CA PHE A 90 5.38 -2.62 -1.36
C PHE A 90 4.87 -3.58 -2.44
N ARG A 91 4.39 -3.03 -3.55
CA ARG A 91 3.75 -3.81 -4.60
C ARG A 91 4.73 -4.76 -5.26
N ASP A 92 5.90 -4.27 -5.66
CA ASP A 92 6.94 -5.10 -6.27
C ASP A 92 7.41 -6.23 -5.35
N ALA A 93 7.65 -5.95 -4.06
CA ALA A 93 8.10 -6.98 -3.11
C ALA A 93 7.07 -8.08 -2.88
N VAL A 94 5.79 -7.71 -2.82
CA VAL A 94 4.71 -8.70 -2.65
C VAL A 94 4.50 -9.49 -3.94
N LEU A 95 4.53 -8.85 -5.11
CA LEU A 95 4.41 -9.53 -6.39
C LEU A 95 5.60 -10.46 -6.67
N ASP A 96 6.82 -10.07 -6.31
CA ASP A 96 8.00 -10.92 -6.38
C ASP A 96 7.83 -12.19 -5.51
N SER A 97 7.30 -12.03 -4.29
CA SER A 97 7.02 -13.16 -3.39
C SER A 97 5.90 -14.10 -3.85
N LEU A 98 5.05 -13.66 -4.79
CA LEU A 98 4.01 -14.48 -5.40
C LEU A 98 4.51 -15.25 -6.63
N ASN A 99 5.58 -14.79 -7.28
CA ASN A 99 6.13 -15.39 -8.49
C ASN A 99 7.36 -16.29 -8.23
N GLY A 100 7.87 -16.31 -6.99
CA GLY A 100 9.03 -17.10 -6.56
C GLY A 100 8.73 -18.55 -6.19
#